data_AF-S2WZ93-F1
#
_entry.id   AF-S2WZ93-F1
#
_cell.length_a   1.000
_cell.length_b   1.000
_cell.length_c   1.000
_cell.angle_alpha   90.00
_cell.angle_beta   90.00
_cell.angle_gamma   90.00
#
_symmetry.space_group_name_H-M   'P 1'
#
loop_
_entity.id
_entity.type
_entity.pdbx_description
1 polymer ?
#
loop_
_entity_poly.entity_id
_entity_poly.type
_entity_poly.pdbx_seq_one_letter_code
_entity_poly.pdbx_strand_id
1 'polypeptide(L)'
;MIYPPMAVPLKIDVTTGDSITPGPIVYDYPLLFDGGSVSLMSYPLETVLAEKLETAVSRGVANTRPRNFYDIHLLWRTRGGSCDIPTLREALKRTCAKRGSTEMMTQWQEVLDEVATDKTMLALWSKYAKKNPHAAGIELVQCCQTAGKILGAAI
;
A
#
# COMPACT_ATOMS: atom_id res chain seq x y z
N MET A 1 4.36 -38.45 -22.46
CA MET A 1 3.59 -38.37 -21.19
C MET A 1 2.85 -37.04 -21.19
N ILE A 2 1.52 -37.06 -21.19
CA ILE A 2 0.69 -35.86 -21.07
C ILE A 2 0.26 -35.80 -19.61
N TYR A 3 0.77 -34.82 -18.86
CA TYR A 3 0.34 -34.61 -17.49
C TYR A 3 -1.06 -33.98 -17.49
N PRO A 4 -1.97 -34.39 -16.58
CA PRO A 4 -3.24 -33.71 -16.41
C PRO A 4 -2.98 -32.26 -15.96
N PRO A 5 -3.84 -31.29 -16.37
CA PRO A 5 -3.67 -29.91 -15.98
C PRO A 5 -3.70 -29.78 -14.45
N MET A 6 -2.71 -29.07 -13.91
CA MET A 6 -2.57 -28.86 -12.48
C MET A 6 -3.65 -27.86 -12.02
N ALA A 7 -4.60 -28.31 -11.20
CA ALA A 7 -5.63 -27.44 -10.65
C ALA A 7 -5.04 -26.58 -9.53
N VAL A 8 -4.76 -25.30 -9.82
CA VAL A 8 -4.30 -24.32 -8.83
C VAL A 8 -5.50 -23.45 -8.42
N PRO A 9 -6.03 -23.58 -7.19
CA PRO A 9 -7.17 -22.80 -6.76
C PRO A 9 -6.82 -21.30 -6.68
N LEU A 10 -7.52 -20.49 -7.48
CA LEU A 10 -7.38 -19.03 -7.51
C LEU A 10 -8.51 -18.37 -6.70
N LYS A 11 -8.16 -17.44 -5.81
CA LYS A 11 -9.12 -16.59 -5.09
C LYS A 11 -9.12 -15.20 -5.71
N ILE A 12 -10.29 -14.73 -6.10
CA ILE A 12 -10.51 -13.39 -6.67
C ILE A 12 -11.41 -12.62 -5.70
N ASP A 13 -10.95 -11.46 -5.27
CA ASP A 13 -11.73 -10.49 -4.49
C ASP A 13 -12.12 -9.35 -5.41
N VAL A 14 -13.40 -8.94 -5.37
CA VAL A 14 -13.94 -7.89 -6.26
C VAL A 14 -14.52 -6.78 -5.40
N THR A 15 -13.94 -5.60 -5.52
CA THR A 15 -14.43 -4.36 -4.90
C THR A 15 -14.87 -3.37 -5.97
N THR A 16 -15.83 -2.51 -5.64
CA THR A 16 -16.34 -1.48 -6.54
C THR A 16 -16.46 -0.14 -5.82
N GLY A 17 -16.39 0.94 -6.58
CA GLY A 17 -16.63 2.29 -6.08
C GLY A 17 -15.38 3.07 -5.67
N ASP A 18 -14.18 2.48 -5.64
CA ASP A 18 -12.95 3.24 -5.45
C ASP A 18 -12.58 4.08 -6.69
N SER A 19 -11.93 5.22 -6.46
CA SER A 19 -11.53 6.16 -7.52
C SER A 19 -10.09 5.88 -7.93
N ILE A 20 -9.86 5.52 -9.19
CA ILE A 20 -8.52 5.27 -9.74
C ILE A 20 -8.01 6.55 -10.39
N THR A 21 -6.87 7.06 -9.94
CA THR A 21 -6.34 8.36 -10.38
C THR A 21 -4.86 8.23 -10.74
N PRO A 22 -4.45 8.55 -11.99
CA PRO A 22 -5.22 9.22 -13.05
C PRO A 22 -6.23 8.32 -13.78
N GLY A 23 -6.07 7.01 -13.67
CA GLY A 23 -6.89 5.97 -14.30
C GLY A 23 -6.10 4.66 -14.34
N PRO A 24 -6.72 3.51 -14.63
CA PRO A 24 -5.98 2.25 -14.69
C PRO A 24 -4.94 2.28 -15.82
N ILE A 25 -3.79 1.67 -15.58
CA ILE A 25 -2.69 1.56 -16.56
C ILE A 25 -2.52 0.10 -16.99
N VAL A 26 -2.08 -0.13 -18.23
CA VAL A 26 -1.67 -1.47 -18.64
C VAL A 26 -0.28 -1.74 -18.08
N TYR A 27 -0.13 -2.87 -17.39
CA TYR A 27 1.16 -3.35 -16.92
C TYR A 27 1.44 -4.74 -17.50
N ASP A 28 2.62 -4.90 -18.09
CA ASP A 28 3.09 -6.17 -18.63
C ASP A 28 3.82 -6.96 -17.55
N TYR A 29 3.15 -8.00 -17.05
CA TYR A 29 3.73 -8.91 -16.05
C TYR A 29 4.55 -9.98 -16.76
N PRO A 30 5.88 -10.03 -16.55
CA PRO A 30 6.70 -11.07 -17.16
C PRO A 30 6.30 -12.44 -16.62
N LEU A 31 6.18 -13.41 -17.52
CA LEU A 31 5.97 -14.81 -17.17
C LEU A 31 7.24 -15.37 -16.52
N LEU A 32 7.06 -16.25 -15.55
CA LEU A 32 8.17 -16.93 -14.87
C LEU A 32 8.94 -17.89 -15.80
N PHE A 33 8.25 -18.41 -16.82
CA PHE A 33 8.77 -19.37 -17.78
C PHE A 33 8.52 -18.89 -19.21
N ASP A 34 9.30 -19.43 -20.14
CA ASP A 34 9.07 -19.38 -21.59
C ASP A 34 9.14 -18.00 -22.27
N GLY A 35 9.60 -16.95 -21.57
CA GLY A 35 9.89 -15.65 -22.18
C GLY A 35 8.66 -14.99 -22.80
N GLY A 36 7.88 -14.30 -21.96
CA GLY A 36 6.71 -13.56 -22.41
C GLY A 36 6.15 -12.69 -21.30
N SER A 37 5.05 -12.00 -21.58
CA SER A 37 4.33 -11.22 -20.58
C SER A 37 2.82 -11.39 -20.71
N VAL A 38 2.12 -11.11 -19.61
CA VAL A 38 0.67 -10.97 -19.59
C VAL A 38 0.35 -9.51 -19.29
N SER A 39 -0.35 -8.85 -20.21
CA SER A 39 -0.80 -7.48 -20.05
C SER A 39 -2.06 -7.45 -19.17
N LEU A 40 -2.00 -6.73 -18.06
CA LEU A 40 -3.14 -6.56 -17.15
C LEU A 40 -3.38 -5.08 -16.84
N MET A 41 -4.67 -4.71 -16.82
CA MET A 41 -5.09 -3.42 -16.28
C MET A 41 -4.81 -3.40 -14.77
N SER A 42 -3.98 -2.46 -14.36
CA SER A 42 -3.41 -2.36 -13.03
C SER A 42 -3.60 -0.96 -12.47
N TYR A 43 -3.55 -0.86 -11.16
CA TYR A 43 -3.62 0.43 -10.48
C TYR A 43 -2.29 1.17 -10.65
N PRO A 44 -2.31 2.49 -10.92
CA PRO A 44 -1.13 3.32 -10.83
C PRO A 44 -0.50 3.24 -9.44
N LEU A 45 0.82 3.39 -9.36
CA LEU A 45 1.55 3.40 -8.10
C LEU A 45 0.98 4.46 -7.14
N GLU A 46 0.64 5.61 -7.69
CA GLU A 46 0.07 6.75 -7.00
C GLU A 46 -1.28 6.42 -6.35
N THR A 47 -2.17 5.70 -7.06
CA THR A 47 -3.45 5.27 -6.48
C THR A 47 -3.22 4.27 -5.35
N VAL A 48 -2.33 3.27 -5.57
CA VAL A 48 -2.04 2.26 -4.54
C VAL A 48 -1.44 2.90 -3.28
N LEU A 49 -0.51 3.83 -3.43
CA LEU A 49 0.07 4.57 -2.31
C LEU A 49 -0.99 5.44 -1.63
N ALA A 50 -1.80 6.18 -2.40
CA ALA A 50 -2.84 7.04 -1.87
C ALA A 50 -3.83 6.28 -0.98
N GLU A 51 -4.34 5.13 -1.45
CA GLU A 51 -5.27 4.31 -0.67
C GLU A 51 -4.65 3.74 0.60
N LYS A 52 -3.39 3.26 0.52
CA LYS A 52 -2.72 2.69 1.69
C LYS A 52 -2.39 3.76 2.72
N LEU A 53 -1.92 4.93 2.29
CA LEU A 53 -1.62 6.07 3.15
C LEU A 53 -2.89 6.60 3.81
N GLU A 54 -3.96 6.79 3.04
CA GLU A 54 -5.27 7.19 3.56
C GLU A 54 -5.72 6.22 4.65
N THR A 55 -5.68 4.91 4.39
CA THR A 55 -6.09 3.91 5.39
C THR A 55 -5.17 3.87 6.60
N ALA A 56 -3.88 4.13 6.43
CA ALA A 56 -2.92 4.17 7.54
C ALA A 56 -3.26 5.32 8.51
N VAL A 57 -3.62 6.48 7.97
CA VAL A 57 -3.98 7.67 8.75
C VAL A 57 -5.43 7.58 9.27
N SER A 58 -6.41 7.30 8.42
CA SER A 58 -7.82 7.29 8.82
C SER A 58 -8.15 6.23 9.87
N ARG A 59 -7.40 5.13 9.92
CA ARG A 59 -7.56 4.11 10.96
C ARG A 59 -6.62 4.29 12.16
N GLY A 60 -5.49 4.98 12.00
CA GLY A 60 -4.50 5.19 13.05
C GLY A 60 -4.20 3.92 13.87
N VAL A 61 -4.28 4.03 15.19
CA VAL A 61 -4.06 2.92 16.15
C VAL A 61 -5.11 1.81 16.08
N ALA A 62 -6.28 2.07 15.48
CA ALA A 62 -7.30 1.05 15.23
C ALA A 62 -7.01 0.19 13.98
N ASN A 63 -5.88 0.42 13.30
CA ASN A 63 -5.50 -0.33 12.12
C ASN A 63 -5.04 -1.77 12.45
N THR A 64 -5.82 -2.76 12.01
CA THR A 64 -5.54 -4.18 12.27
C THR A 64 -4.72 -4.87 11.18
N ARG A 65 -4.27 -4.14 10.14
CA ARG A 65 -3.57 -4.68 8.96
C ARG A 65 -2.11 -4.19 8.91
N PRO A 66 -1.19 -4.77 9.71
CA PRO A 66 0.22 -4.34 9.76
C PRO A 66 0.92 -4.42 8.39
N ARG A 67 0.48 -5.33 7.51
CA ARG A 67 0.95 -5.43 6.12
C ARG A 67 0.82 -4.12 5.34
N ASN A 68 -0.18 -3.28 5.62
CA ASN A 68 -0.34 -2.00 4.92
C ASN A 68 0.88 -1.09 5.10
N PHE A 69 1.42 -1.02 6.32
CA PHE A 69 2.63 -0.23 6.62
C PHE A 69 3.86 -0.79 5.92
N TYR A 70 4.00 -2.13 5.89
CA TYR A 70 5.07 -2.79 5.15
C TYR A 70 4.98 -2.50 3.64
N ASP A 71 3.79 -2.65 3.06
CA ASP A 71 3.58 -2.42 1.63
C ASP A 71 3.92 -0.97 1.24
N ILE A 72 3.53 0.03 2.03
CA ILE A 72 3.91 1.44 1.80
C ILE A 72 5.44 1.58 1.79
N HIS A 73 6.10 1.04 2.81
CA HIS A 73 7.55 1.12 2.95
C HIS A 73 8.27 0.46 1.76
N LEU A 74 7.85 -0.75 1.39
CA LEU A 74 8.45 -1.52 0.31
C LEU A 74 8.19 -0.87 -1.05
N LEU A 75 6.95 -0.48 -1.34
CA LEU A 75 6.58 0.16 -2.61
C LEU A 75 7.36 1.47 -2.79
N TRP A 76 7.49 2.26 -1.73
CA TRP A 76 8.27 3.48 -1.79
C TRP A 76 9.77 3.23 -2.00
N ARG A 77 10.37 2.27 -1.28
CA ARG A 77 11.80 1.95 -1.50
C ARG A 77 12.09 1.41 -2.88
N THR A 78 11.19 0.62 -3.45
CA THR A 78 11.42 -0.09 -4.72
C THR A 78 10.99 0.72 -5.94
N ARG A 79 9.92 1.53 -5.81
CA ARG A 79 9.29 2.26 -6.92
C ARG A 79 9.06 3.74 -6.63
N GLY A 80 9.47 4.27 -5.47
CA GLY A 80 9.29 5.69 -5.14
C GLY A 80 10.00 6.63 -6.11
N GLY A 81 11.11 6.20 -6.73
CA GLY A 81 11.80 6.97 -7.77
C GLY A 81 11.00 7.15 -9.07
N SER A 82 9.99 6.31 -9.33
CA SER A 82 9.08 6.44 -10.47
C SER A 82 7.73 7.04 -10.09
N CYS A 83 7.55 7.45 -8.83
CA CYS A 83 6.29 8.02 -8.37
C CYS A 83 6.21 9.51 -8.72
N ASP A 84 5.17 9.90 -9.45
CA ASP A 84 4.92 11.31 -9.75
C ASP A 84 4.18 11.98 -8.58
N ILE A 85 4.87 12.88 -7.87
CA ILE A 85 4.33 13.52 -6.67
C ILE A 85 3.05 14.34 -6.93
N PRO A 86 2.95 15.16 -8.01
CA PRO A 86 1.70 15.82 -8.37
C PRO A 86 0.52 14.86 -8.59
N THR A 87 0.75 13.74 -9.28
CA THR A 87 -0.27 12.71 -9.48
C THR A 87 -0.64 12.01 -8.18
N LEU A 88 0.34 11.71 -7.31
CA LEU A 88 0.09 11.16 -5.97
C LEU A 88 -0.77 12.10 -5.12
N ARG A 89 -0.48 13.42 -5.15
CA ARG A 89 -1.29 14.42 -4.46
C ARG A 89 -2.73 14.40 -4.92
N GLU A 90 -2.97 14.35 -6.22
CA GLU A 90 -4.33 14.30 -6.78
C GLU A 90 -5.03 12.98 -6.43
N ALA A 91 -4.31 11.86 -6.50
CA ALA A 91 -4.82 10.56 -6.08
C ALA A 91 -5.21 10.55 -4.60
N LEU A 92 -4.36 11.09 -3.72
CA LEU A 92 -4.66 11.26 -2.29
C LEU A 92 -5.93 12.09 -2.08
N LYS A 93 -6.01 13.28 -2.69
CA LYS A 93 -7.18 14.15 -2.56
C LYS A 93 -8.48 13.45 -2.96
N ARG A 94 -8.48 12.78 -4.11
CA ARG A 94 -9.66 12.05 -4.61
C ARG A 94 -10.04 10.87 -3.72
N THR A 95 -9.06 10.09 -3.28
CA THR A 95 -9.30 8.96 -2.37
C THR A 95 -9.88 9.43 -1.03
N CYS A 96 -9.33 10.51 -0.46
CA CYS A 96 -9.80 11.06 0.81
C CYS A 96 -11.21 11.64 0.69
N ALA A 97 -11.48 12.39 -0.38
CA ALA A 97 -12.82 12.92 -0.66
C ALA A 97 -13.84 11.80 -0.85
N LYS A 98 -13.46 10.71 -1.55
CA LYS A 98 -14.32 9.56 -1.77
C LYS A 98 -14.63 8.79 -0.48
N ARG A 99 -13.66 8.71 0.43
CA ARG A 99 -13.77 7.96 1.70
C ARG A 99 -14.22 8.82 2.88
N GLY A 100 -14.36 10.13 2.70
CA GLY A 100 -14.77 11.06 3.76
C GLY A 100 -13.71 11.30 4.83
N SER A 101 -12.42 11.12 4.49
CA SER A 101 -11.29 11.19 5.44
C SER A 101 -10.40 12.43 5.26
N THR A 102 -10.85 13.42 4.48
CA THR A 102 -10.08 14.65 4.19
C THR A 102 -9.60 15.38 5.46
N GLU A 103 -10.46 15.50 6.48
CA GLU A 103 -10.10 16.18 7.73
C GLU A 103 -9.06 15.39 8.53
N MET A 104 -9.21 14.08 8.63
CA MET A 104 -8.26 13.19 9.33
C MET A 104 -6.86 13.29 8.72
N MET A 105 -6.78 13.46 7.40
CA MET A 105 -5.52 13.59 6.69
C MET A 105 -4.78 14.89 6.99
N THR A 106 -5.38 15.88 7.64
CA THR A 106 -4.66 17.08 8.10
C THR A 106 -3.79 16.79 9.32
N GLN A 107 -4.16 15.79 10.13
CA GLN A 107 -3.45 15.40 11.36
C GLN A 107 -2.56 14.18 11.16
N TRP A 108 -2.15 13.90 9.92
CA TRP A 108 -1.43 12.69 9.58
C TRP A 108 -0.12 12.50 10.38
N GLN A 109 0.55 13.59 10.75
CA GLN A 109 1.80 13.55 11.52
C GLN A 109 1.56 12.95 12.91
N GLU A 110 0.61 13.54 13.65
CA GLU A 110 0.25 13.10 15.00
C GLU A 110 -0.19 11.64 15.00
N VAL A 111 -1.02 11.26 14.02
CA VAL A 111 -1.51 9.88 13.89
C VAL A 111 -0.37 8.89 13.63
N LEU A 112 0.57 9.21 12.74
CA LEU A 112 1.67 8.28 12.44
C LEU A 112 2.66 8.15 13.61
N ASP A 113 2.89 9.24 14.36
CA ASP A 113 3.71 9.23 15.56
C ASP A 113 3.06 8.40 16.68
N GLU A 114 1.75 8.53 16.85
CA GLU A 114 0.97 7.70 17.78
C GLU A 114 1.05 6.22 17.39
N VAL A 115 0.81 5.88 16.11
CA VAL A 115 0.93 4.50 15.61
C VAL A 115 2.32 3.92 15.82
N ALA A 116 3.37 4.72 15.63
CA ALA A 116 4.75 4.27 15.79
C ALA A 116 5.11 3.91 17.25
N THR A 117 4.39 4.47 18.22
CA THR A 117 4.67 4.32 19.66
C THR A 117 3.61 3.51 20.40
N ASP A 118 2.46 3.26 19.80
CA ASP A 118 1.38 2.48 20.40
C ASP A 118 1.78 1.02 20.65
N LYS A 119 1.52 0.55 21.87
CA LYS A 119 1.90 -0.80 22.31
C LYS A 119 1.16 -1.89 21.55
N THR A 120 -0.09 -1.65 21.18
CA THR A 120 -0.92 -2.64 20.46
C THR A 120 -0.42 -2.80 19.03
N MET A 121 -0.14 -1.68 18.36
CA MET A 121 0.42 -1.65 17.02
C MET A 121 1.81 -2.30 16.96
N LEU A 122 2.68 -2.01 17.92
CA LEU A 122 3.99 -2.65 18.03
C LEU A 122 3.88 -4.17 18.24
N ALA A 123 2.93 -4.62 19.06
CA ALA A 123 2.67 -6.05 19.27
C ALA A 123 2.13 -6.73 17.99
N LEU A 124 1.23 -6.07 17.25
CA LEU A 124 0.73 -6.54 15.96
C LEU A 124 1.85 -6.63 14.92
N TRP A 125 2.71 -5.61 14.84
CA TRP A 125 3.86 -5.59 13.95
C TRP A 125 4.84 -6.71 14.26
N SER A 126 5.19 -6.90 15.55
CA SER A 126 6.10 -7.97 15.96
C SER A 126 5.58 -9.35 15.55
N LYS A 127 4.28 -9.61 15.74
CA LYS A 127 3.64 -10.85 15.28
C LYS A 127 3.68 -11.00 13.76
N TYR A 128 3.46 -9.91 13.03
CA TYR A 128 3.52 -9.89 11.57
C TYR A 128 4.93 -10.18 11.06
N ALA A 129 5.94 -9.46 11.54
CA ALA A 129 7.34 -9.64 11.14
C ALA A 129 7.86 -11.05 11.44
N LYS A 130 7.49 -11.65 12.58
CA LYS A 130 7.85 -13.04 12.92
C LYS A 130 7.28 -14.07 11.93
N LYS A 131 6.07 -13.83 11.41
CA LYS A 131 5.40 -14.74 10.47
C LYS A 131 5.84 -14.54 9.02
N ASN A 132 6.47 -13.41 8.70
CA ASN A 132 6.73 -12.98 7.33
C ASN A 132 8.24 -12.67 7.18
N PRO A 133 9.04 -13.61 6.66
CA PRO A 133 10.49 -13.45 6.54
C PRO A 133 10.93 -12.21 5.74
N HIS A 134 10.12 -11.78 4.77
CA HIS A 134 10.40 -10.57 3.97
C HIS A 134 10.30 -9.26 4.77
N ALA A 135 9.59 -9.27 5.90
CA ALA A 135 9.50 -8.14 6.82
C ALA A 135 10.55 -8.20 7.95
N ALA A 136 11.45 -9.20 7.93
CA ALA A 136 12.49 -9.34 8.94
C ALA A 136 13.44 -8.13 8.92
N GLY A 137 13.76 -7.60 10.10
CA GLY A 137 14.66 -6.46 10.26
C GLY A 137 14.05 -5.09 9.94
N ILE A 138 12.76 -5.03 9.58
CA ILE A 138 12.04 -3.76 9.39
C ILE A 138 11.19 -3.49 10.62
N GLU A 139 11.30 -2.27 11.14
CA GLU A 139 10.55 -1.80 12.29
C GLU A 139 9.33 -0.97 11.88
N LEU A 140 8.26 -1.04 12.67
CA LEU A 140 7.04 -0.25 12.41
C LEU A 140 7.34 1.25 12.30
N VAL A 141 8.24 1.75 13.16
CA VAL A 141 8.67 3.15 13.15
C VAL A 141 9.28 3.55 11.80
N GLN A 142 10.05 2.67 11.15
CA GLN A 142 10.63 2.95 9.83
C GLN A 142 9.55 3.02 8.74
N CYS A 143 8.51 2.20 8.86
CA CYS A 143 7.35 2.27 7.97
C CYS A 143 6.57 3.57 8.16
N CYS A 144 6.30 3.98 9.40
CA CYS A 144 5.64 5.26 9.72
C CYS A 144 6.46 6.45 9.21
N GLN A 145 7.79 6.45 9.44
CA GLN A 145 8.68 7.49 8.91
C GLN A 145 8.64 7.58 7.38
N THR A 146 8.50 6.43 6.70
CA THR A 146 8.40 6.40 5.24
C THR A 146 7.07 6.95 4.77
N ALA A 147 5.96 6.53 5.39
CA ALA A 147 4.64 7.10 5.13
C ALA A 147 4.65 8.62 5.35
N GLY A 148 5.27 9.10 6.42
CA GLY A 148 5.36 10.52 6.72
C GLY A 148 6.19 11.32 5.71
N LYS A 149 7.30 10.75 5.20
CA LYS A 149 8.06 11.37 4.11
C LYS A 149 7.24 11.53 2.84
N ILE A 150 6.44 10.52 2.51
CA ILE A 150 5.58 10.55 1.32
C ILE A 150 4.49 11.60 1.48
N LEU A 151 3.81 11.60 2.63
CA LEU A 151 2.73 12.54 2.92
C LEU A 151 3.22 13.99 2.97
N GLY A 152 4.38 14.25 3.58
CA GLY A 152 4.98 15.59 3.61
C GLY A 152 5.41 16.12 2.23
N ALA A 153 5.62 15.25 1.25
CA ALA A 153 5.88 15.66 -0.14
C ALA A 153 4.59 15.87 -0.94
N ALA A 154 3.53 15.12 -0.60
CA ALA A 154 2.31 15.02 -1.40
C ALA A 154 1.16 15.92 -0.90
N ILE A 155 1.08 16.25 0.38
CA ILE A 155 0.05 17.15 0.96
C ILE A 155 0.57 18.58 0.98
#